data_AF-A0A9P0HA33-F1
#
_entry.id   AF-A0A9P0HA33-F1
#
_cell.length_a   1.000
_cell.length_b   1.000
_cell.length_c   1.000
_cell.angle_alpha   90.00
_cell.angle_beta   90.00
_cell.angle_gamma   90.00
#
_symmetry.space_group_name_H-M   'P 1'
#
loop_
_entity.id
_entity.type
_entity.pdbx_description
1 polymer ?
#
loop_
_entity_poly.entity_id
_entity_poly.type
_entity_poly.pdbx_seq_one_letter_code
_entity_poly.pdbx_strand_id
1 'polypeptide(L)'
;MREIVVVQVGNCGNVIGSKFWELISDEHGIEPDGVWRGNTRLQLERIEVYYAEGRKKRYFPRCACLDIDQAITSAVQSGPYGRLIDSNNIVTKGDGTGNNWARGYYTDGLELVQPSLDLIRRHCESTDCLQGFQLSQSLGGGTGSGFGSLILQKLSEEYPDRIINTYSVIPSIMVSTVVVEPYNCVLGLNVLMETASEAICMDNEAMNDICTKTLKISFPTIRDVNHLICSVMTGVTACFRCLRLQENIDCINMCAEINE
;
A
#
# COMPACT_ATOMS: atom_id res chain seq x y z
N MET A 1 17.76 9.48 9.35
CA MET A 1 17.17 8.23 8.85
C MET A 1 15.70 8.27 9.16
N ARG A 2 14.88 7.81 8.23
CA ARG A 2 13.48 8.22 8.08
C ARG A 2 12.74 7.11 7.35
N GLU A 3 12.20 6.16 8.11
CA GLU A 3 11.63 4.92 7.58
C GLU A 3 10.11 4.98 7.46
N ILE A 4 9.57 4.25 6.48
CA ILE A 4 8.15 4.15 6.19
C ILE A 4 7.73 2.68 6.22
N VAL A 5 6.64 2.39 6.92
CA VAL A 5 6.02 1.06 6.92
C VAL A 5 4.84 1.06 5.96
N VAL A 6 4.85 0.15 4.99
CA VAL A 6 3.79 0.03 3.98
C VAL A 6 2.75 -0.99 4.43
N VAL A 7 1.51 -0.57 4.61
CA VAL A 7 0.39 -1.45 4.95
C VAL A 7 -0.48 -1.64 3.70
N GLN A 8 -0.75 -2.87 3.34
CA GLN A 8 -1.54 -3.23 2.15
C GLN A 8 -2.78 -3.96 2.64
N VAL A 9 -3.96 -3.48 2.25
CA VAL A 9 -5.22 -4.01 2.77
C VAL A 9 -6.17 -4.43 1.65
N GLY A 10 -6.57 -5.69 1.70
CA GLY A 10 -7.52 -6.32 0.77
C GLY A 10 -6.93 -6.55 -0.63
N ASN A 11 -7.73 -7.20 -1.48
CA ASN A 11 -7.28 -7.64 -2.81
C ASN A 11 -6.60 -6.54 -3.63
N CYS A 12 -7.27 -5.41 -3.81
CA CYS A 12 -6.75 -4.30 -4.62
C CYS A 12 -5.45 -3.75 -4.01
N GLY A 13 -5.42 -3.52 -2.70
CA GLY A 13 -4.25 -3.00 -1.99
C GLY A 13 -3.05 -3.95 -2.07
N ASN A 14 -3.28 -5.25 -1.94
CA ASN A 14 -2.24 -6.29 -2.03
C ASN A 14 -1.70 -6.45 -3.45
N VAL A 15 -2.55 -6.39 -4.49
CA VAL A 15 -2.11 -6.47 -5.89
C VAL A 15 -1.31 -5.23 -6.30
N ILE A 16 -1.82 -4.03 -5.97
CA ILE A 16 -1.11 -2.76 -6.20
C ILE A 16 0.21 -2.77 -5.42
N GLY A 17 0.17 -3.16 -4.16
CA GLY A 17 1.33 -3.24 -3.31
C GLY A 17 2.40 -4.20 -3.81
N SER A 18 2.02 -5.37 -4.32
CA SER A 18 2.95 -6.32 -4.94
C SER A 18 3.65 -5.71 -6.17
N LYS A 19 2.90 -4.97 -7.00
CA LYS A 19 3.45 -4.27 -8.16
C LYS A 19 4.29 -3.04 -7.80
N PHE A 20 3.94 -2.33 -6.74
CA PHE A 20 4.77 -1.28 -6.17
C PHE A 20 6.15 -1.83 -5.79
N TRP A 21 6.19 -2.94 -5.03
CA TRP A 21 7.45 -3.59 -4.64
C TRP A 21 8.28 -4.08 -5.81
N GLU A 22 7.65 -4.57 -6.89
CA GLU A 22 8.34 -4.95 -8.14
C GLU A 22 9.05 -3.73 -8.75
N LEU A 23 8.35 -2.61 -8.94
CA LEU A 23 8.91 -1.40 -9.55
C LEU A 23 10.02 -0.79 -8.69
N ILE A 24 9.83 -0.66 -7.38
CA ILE A 24 10.87 -0.08 -6.53
C ILE A 24 12.07 -1.01 -6.38
N SER A 25 11.87 -2.34 -6.41
CA SER A 25 12.98 -3.30 -6.40
C SER A 25 13.80 -3.16 -7.68
N ASP A 26 13.15 -3.02 -8.84
CA ASP A 26 13.82 -2.77 -10.12
C ASP A 26 14.59 -1.44 -10.11
N GLU A 27 14.00 -0.36 -9.56
CA GLU A 27 14.67 0.94 -9.41
C GLU A 27 15.91 0.88 -8.50
N HIS A 28 15.85 0.13 -7.41
CA HIS A 28 16.96 -0.06 -6.47
C HIS A 28 17.93 -1.18 -6.89
N GLY A 29 17.63 -1.96 -7.93
CA GLY A 29 18.45 -3.08 -8.39
C GLY A 29 18.45 -4.27 -7.42
N ILE A 30 17.34 -4.49 -6.72
CA ILE A 30 17.12 -5.62 -5.82
C ILE A 30 16.45 -6.74 -6.61
N GLU A 31 17.10 -7.89 -6.70
CA GLU A 31 16.51 -9.06 -7.36
C GLU A 31 15.44 -9.74 -6.47
N PRO A 32 14.60 -10.64 -7.03
CA PRO A 32 13.59 -11.38 -6.26
C PRO A 32 14.13 -12.24 -5.10
N ASP A 33 15.44 -12.50 -5.07
CA ASP A 33 16.12 -13.18 -3.96
C ASP A 33 16.45 -12.22 -2.78
N GLY A 34 16.18 -10.92 -2.94
CA GLY A 34 16.48 -9.85 -2.01
C GLY A 34 17.93 -9.39 -2.04
N VAL A 35 18.75 -9.88 -2.98
CA VAL A 35 20.16 -9.49 -3.11
C VAL A 35 20.27 -8.30 -4.05
N TRP A 36 21.02 -7.28 -3.62
CA TRP A 36 21.32 -6.15 -4.48
C TRP A 36 22.34 -6.54 -5.56
N ARG A 37 21.95 -6.36 -6.83
CA ARG A 37 22.82 -6.49 -8.01
C ARG A 37 22.73 -5.27 -8.92
N GLY A 38 22.48 -4.10 -8.31
CA GLY A 38 22.40 -2.83 -9.01
C GLY A 38 23.73 -2.36 -9.57
N ASN A 39 23.65 -1.44 -10.53
CA ASN A 39 24.82 -0.90 -11.23
C ASN A 39 25.38 0.34 -10.53
N THR A 40 24.56 1.07 -9.76
CA THR A 40 24.93 2.40 -9.22
C THR A 40 24.80 2.42 -7.70
N ARG A 41 25.82 2.93 -7.00
CA ARG A 41 25.80 3.05 -5.52
C ARG A 41 24.70 3.97 -4.98
N LEU A 42 24.24 4.94 -5.80
CA LEU A 42 23.10 5.81 -5.47
C LEU A 42 21.82 5.02 -5.15
N GLN A 43 21.65 3.82 -5.73
CA GLN A 43 20.50 2.96 -5.47
C GLN A 43 20.47 2.45 -4.01
N LEU A 44 21.60 2.46 -3.30
CA LEU A 44 21.68 2.00 -1.91
C LEU A 44 21.56 3.13 -0.88
N GLU A 45 21.65 4.39 -1.28
CA GLU A 45 21.87 5.50 -0.34
C GLU A 45 20.64 5.82 0.53
N ARG A 46 19.43 5.44 0.08
CA ARG A 46 18.17 5.56 0.83
C ARG A 46 17.31 4.30 0.79
N ILE A 47 17.94 3.14 0.58
CA ILE A 47 17.24 1.86 0.52
C ILE A 47 16.52 1.54 1.85
N GLU A 48 17.08 2.02 2.97
CA GLU A 48 16.61 1.80 4.34
C GLU A 48 15.20 2.37 4.62
N VAL A 49 14.75 3.35 3.82
CA VAL A 49 13.43 3.97 3.94
C VAL A 49 12.33 2.92 3.82
N TYR A 50 12.44 2.04 2.82
CA TYR A 50 11.43 1.02 2.49
C TYR A 50 11.90 -0.41 2.77
N TYR A 51 13.21 -0.65 2.86
CA TYR A 51 13.76 -1.99 3.08
C TYR A 51 14.51 -2.07 4.41
N ALA A 52 14.36 -3.21 5.08
CA ALA A 52 15.21 -3.62 6.19
C ALA A 52 16.40 -4.43 5.66
N GLU A 53 17.60 -4.17 6.15
CA GLU A 53 18.77 -4.99 5.84
C GLU A 53 18.84 -6.20 6.76
N GLY A 54 18.74 -7.40 6.18
CA GLY A 54 18.92 -8.67 6.86
C GLY A 54 20.34 -9.23 6.74
N ARG A 55 20.51 -10.45 7.24
CA ARG A 55 21.81 -11.15 7.18
C ARG A 55 22.23 -11.39 5.71
N LYS A 56 23.54 -11.29 5.45
CA LYS A 56 24.16 -11.46 4.12
C LYS A 56 23.76 -10.42 3.08
N LYS A 57 23.47 -9.17 3.49
CA LYS A 57 23.04 -8.08 2.59
C LYS A 57 21.80 -8.43 1.76
N ARG A 58 20.85 -9.13 2.40
CA ARG A 58 19.53 -9.38 1.82
C ARG A 58 18.58 -8.31 2.32
N TYR A 59 17.92 -7.62 1.41
CA TYR A 59 16.97 -6.56 1.71
C TYR A 59 15.55 -7.14 1.74
N PHE A 60 14.80 -6.79 2.77
CA PHE A 60 13.41 -7.22 2.95
C PHE A 60 12.49 -6.00 3.01
N PRO A 61 11.38 -5.97 2.27
CA PRO A 61 10.45 -4.87 2.26
C PRO A 61 9.75 -4.73 3.61
N ARG A 62 9.69 -3.50 4.14
CA ARG A 62 8.95 -3.14 5.35
C ARG A 62 7.46 -3.05 5.03
N CYS A 63 6.84 -4.22 4.86
CA CYS A 63 5.44 -4.34 4.48
C CYS A 63 4.63 -5.21 5.44
N ALA A 64 3.36 -4.88 5.56
CA ALA A 64 2.33 -5.72 6.16
C ALA A 64 1.22 -5.94 5.13
N CYS A 65 1.07 -7.18 4.66
CA CYS A 65 0.01 -7.57 3.73
C CYS A 65 -1.15 -8.15 4.52
N LEU A 66 -2.28 -7.47 4.50
CA LEU A 66 -3.44 -7.79 5.30
C LEU A 66 -4.62 -8.12 4.38
N ASP A 67 -5.23 -9.28 4.56
CA ASP A 67 -6.46 -9.63 3.85
C ASP A 67 -7.36 -10.49 4.72
N ILE A 68 -8.68 -10.43 4.51
CA ILE A 68 -9.60 -11.39 5.13
C ILE A 68 -9.68 -12.64 4.24
N ASP A 69 -9.39 -12.53 2.94
CA ASP A 69 -9.43 -13.66 2.01
C ASP A 69 -8.04 -14.29 1.83
N GLN A 70 -7.92 -15.58 2.16
CA GLN A 70 -6.69 -16.36 2.05
C GLN A 70 -6.27 -16.63 0.59
N ALA A 71 -7.19 -16.59 -0.37
CA ALA A 71 -6.90 -16.91 -1.78
C ALA A 71 -5.88 -15.94 -2.38
N ILE A 72 -5.88 -14.69 -1.92
CA ILE A 72 -5.06 -13.60 -2.46
C ILE A 72 -3.60 -13.73 -2.02
N THR A 73 -3.35 -14.26 -0.82
CA THR A 73 -1.99 -14.55 -0.33
C THR A 73 -1.22 -15.46 -1.28
N SER A 74 -1.89 -16.50 -1.80
CA SER A 74 -1.29 -17.44 -2.74
C SER A 74 -0.93 -16.77 -4.08
N ALA A 75 -1.72 -15.77 -4.50
CA ALA A 75 -1.44 -15.00 -5.70
C ALA A 75 -0.24 -14.06 -5.53
N VAL A 76 -0.14 -13.37 -4.39
CA VAL A 76 1.00 -12.50 -4.08
C VAL A 76 2.30 -13.32 -3.94
N GLN A 77 2.24 -14.46 -3.26
CA GLN A 77 3.40 -15.34 -3.07
C GLN A 77 3.85 -16.06 -4.35
N SER A 78 2.92 -16.34 -5.28
CA SER A 78 3.25 -16.90 -6.60
C SER A 78 3.75 -15.85 -7.60
N GLY A 79 3.67 -14.56 -7.25
CA GLY A 79 4.21 -13.48 -8.05
C GLY A 79 5.75 -13.52 -8.17
N PRO A 80 6.33 -12.80 -9.14
CA PRO A 80 7.77 -12.79 -9.39
C PRO A 80 8.58 -12.37 -8.17
N TYR A 81 8.08 -11.39 -7.41
CA TYR A 81 8.67 -10.87 -6.18
C TYR A 81 8.03 -11.46 -4.90
N GLY A 82 7.22 -12.53 -5.01
CA GLY A 82 6.56 -13.14 -3.86
C GLY A 82 7.51 -13.71 -2.80
N ARG A 83 8.73 -14.09 -3.20
CA ARG A 83 9.80 -14.56 -2.30
C ARG A 83 10.47 -13.45 -1.48
N LEU A 84 10.29 -12.21 -1.92
CA LEU A 84 10.84 -11.03 -1.27
C LEU A 84 10.02 -10.67 -0.02
N ILE A 85 8.70 -10.85 -0.10
CA ILE A 85 7.77 -10.67 1.01
C ILE A 85 7.81 -11.93 1.88
N ASP A 86 8.25 -11.77 3.14
CA ASP A 86 8.21 -12.89 4.09
C ASP A 86 6.76 -13.30 4.33
N SER A 87 6.48 -14.61 4.30
CA SER A 87 5.23 -15.20 4.77
C SER A 87 4.80 -14.72 6.15
N ASN A 88 5.73 -14.38 7.04
CA ASN A 88 5.45 -13.82 8.36
C ASN A 88 4.88 -12.40 8.35
N ASN A 89 4.96 -11.72 7.20
CA ASN A 89 4.41 -10.38 6.96
C ASN A 89 3.02 -10.41 6.33
N ILE A 90 2.42 -11.60 6.20
CA ILE A 90 1.09 -11.77 5.63
C ILE A 90 0.14 -12.27 6.70
N VAL A 91 -0.96 -11.56 6.89
CA VAL A 91 -2.01 -11.89 7.86
C VAL A 91 -3.31 -12.10 7.09
N THR A 92 -3.84 -13.33 7.15
CA THR A 92 -5.12 -13.67 6.50
C THR A 92 -6.00 -14.61 7.29
N LYS A 93 -7.33 -14.45 7.19
CA LYS A 93 -8.30 -15.30 7.88
C LYS A 93 -9.68 -15.36 7.20
N GLY A 94 -9.99 -16.52 6.64
CA GLY A 94 -11.32 -16.86 6.14
C GLY A 94 -11.50 -16.72 4.63
N ASP A 95 -12.76 -16.64 4.22
CA ASP A 95 -13.22 -16.68 2.83
C ASP A 95 -13.62 -15.29 2.29
N GLY A 96 -13.14 -14.22 2.94
CA GLY A 96 -13.44 -12.83 2.57
C GLY A 96 -14.76 -12.26 3.11
N THR A 97 -14.94 -10.96 2.86
CA THR A 97 -16.04 -10.14 3.40
C THR A 97 -17.29 -10.08 2.53
N GLY A 98 -17.23 -10.64 1.30
CA GLY A 98 -18.34 -10.59 0.35
C GLY A 98 -18.71 -9.18 -0.09
N ASN A 99 -17.73 -8.28 -0.22
CA ASN A 99 -17.92 -6.85 -0.56
C ASN A 99 -18.80 -6.07 0.43
N ASN A 100 -18.82 -6.46 1.71
CA ASN A 100 -19.57 -5.75 2.74
C ASN A 100 -18.61 -5.03 3.71
N TRP A 101 -18.65 -3.69 3.73
CA TRP A 101 -17.88 -2.86 4.64
C TRP A 101 -18.12 -3.21 6.12
N ALA A 102 -19.37 -3.44 6.53
CA ALA A 102 -19.71 -3.71 7.91
C ALA A 102 -19.12 -5.04 8.42
N ARG A 103 -18.97 -6.04 7.54
CA ARG A 103 -18.25 -7.28 7.91
C ARG A 103 -16.76 -7.02 8.11
N GLY A 104 -16.16 -6.24 7.21
CA GLY A 104 -14.75 -5.85 7.33
C GLY A 104 -14.46 -5.01 8.57
N TYR A 105 -15.38 -4.15 8.99
CA TYR A 105 -15.17 -3.22 10.10
C TYR A 105 -15.62 -3.77 11.46
N TYR A 106 -16.81 -4.37 11.54
CA TYR A 106 -17.45 -4.75 12.81
C TYR A 106 -17.41 -6.24 13.15
N THR A 107 -17.14 -7.14 12.20
CA THR A 107 -17.18 -8.60 12.49
C THR A 107 -15.84 -9.26 12.22
N ASP A 108 -15.50 -9.46 10.95
CA ASP A 108 -14.42 -10.35 10.52
C ASP A 108 -13.07 -9.65 10.69
N GLY A 109 -13.02 -8.33 10.49
CA GLY A 109 -11.81 -7.54 10.71
C GLY A 109 -11.41 -7.43 12.18
N LEU A 110 -12.36 -7.50 13.12
CA LEU A 110 -12.03 -7.47 14.56
C LEU A 110 -11.20 -8.68 14.99
N GLU A 111 -11.33 -9.81 14.31
CA GLU A 111 -10.53 -11.00 14.62
C GLU A 111 -9.10 -10.90 14.08
N LEU A 112 -8.89 -10.09 13.03
CA LEU A 112 -7.59 -9.88 12.38
C LEU A 112 -6.86 -8.63 12.86
N VAL A 113 -7.55 -7.71 13.54
CA VAL A 113 -6.96 -6.43 13.95
C VAL A 113 -5.75 -6.62 14.85
N GLN A 114 -5.83 -7.50 15.87
CA GLN A 114 -4.74 -7.68 16.82
C GLN A 114 -3.49 -8.30 16.18
N PRO A 115 -3.59 -9.43 15.42
CA PRO A 115 -2.44 -9.95 14.68
C PRO A 115 -1.83 -8.95 13.70
N SER A 116 -2.67 -8.11 13.07
CA SER A 116 -2.23 -7.10 12.11
C SER A 116 -1.45 -5.97 12.80
N LEU A 117 -1.94 -5.48 13.92
CA LEU A 117 -1.25 -4.46 14.72
C LEU A 117 0.06 -5.01 15.30
N ASP A 118 0.09 -6.26 15.76
CA ASP A 118 1.31 -6.89 16.26
C ASP A 118 2.37 -7.04 15.16
N LEU A 119 1.96 -7.35 13.91
CA LEU A 119 2.86 -7.34 12.76
C LEU A 119 3.39 -5.93 12.47
N ILE A 120 2.52 -4.92 12.44
CA ILE A 120 2.95 -3.54 12.19
C ILE A 120 3.90 -3.07 13.29
N ARG A 121 3.60 -3.37 14.57
CA ARG A 121 4.45 -3.03 15.71
C ARG A 121 5.84 -3.63 15.60
N ARG A 122 5.96 -4.90 15.18
CA ARG A 122 7.28 -5.52 14.92
C ARG A 122 8.09 -4.75 13.88
N HIS A 123 7.45 -4.25 12.83
CA HIS A 123 8.12 -3.42 11.83
C HIS A 123 8.52 -2.06 12.40
N CYS A 124 7.63 -1.40 13.17
CA CYS A 124 7.94 -0.14 13.84
C CYS A 124 9.12 -0.26 14.80
N GLU A 125 9.17 -1.32 15.62
CA GLU A 125 10.28 -1.58 16.56
C GLU A 125 11.61 -1.87 15.85
N SER A 126 11.57 -2.28 14.59
CA SER A 126 12.75 -2.52 13.75
C SER A 126 13.25 -1.27 12.99
N THR A 127 12.64 -0.11 13.23
CA THR A 127 13.03 1.17 12.61
C THR A 127 13.72 2.06 13.63
N ASP A 128 14.71 2.82 13.17
CA ASP A 128 15.42 3.79 14.00
C ASP A 128 14.59 5.07 14.18
N CYS A 129 13.92 5.54 13.12
CA CYS A 129 13.05 6.71 13.17
C CYS A 129 11.87 6.61 12.17
N LEU A 130 10.78 6.02 12.63
CA LEU A 130 9.53 5.93 11.87
C LEU A 130 8.98 7.32 11.51
N GLN A 131 8.86 7.63 10.22
CA GLN A 131 8.15 8.82 9.75
C GLN A 131 6.64 8.64 9.79
N GLY A 132 6.17 7.46 9.35
CA GLY A 132 4.77 7.26 9.10
C GLY A 132 4.43 5.94 8.42
N PHE A 133 3.15 5.81 8.09
CA PHE A 133 2.57 4.66 7.44
C PHE A 133 2.09 5.03 6.04
N GLN A 134 2.33 4.13 5.10
CA GLN A 134 1.75 4.21 3.76
C GLN A 134 0.72 3.10 3.61
N LEU A 135 -0.57 3.44 3.61
CA LEU A 135 -1.65 2.46 3.51
C LEU A 135 -2.23 2.42 2.10
N SER A 136 -2.25 1.24 1.47
CA SER A 136 -2.84 1.02 0.13
C SER A 136 -4.11 0.19 0.26
N GLN A 137 -5.24 0.73 -0.20
CA GLN A 137 -6.55 0.10 -0.08
C GLN A 137 -7.47 0.46 -1.24
N SER A 138 -8.60 -0.25 -1.35
CA SER A 138 -9.71 0.15 -2.23
C SER A 138 -10.92 0.50 -1.38
N LEU A 139 -11.57 1.61 -1.73
CA LEU A 139 -12.80 2.08 -1.08
C LEU A 139 -14.05 1.35 -1.57
N GLY A 140 -13.98 0.60 -2.68
CA GLY A 140 -15.11 -0.19 -3.19
C GLY A 140 -15.25 -1.57 -2.54
N GLY A 141 -14.14 -2.22 -2.18
CA GLY A 141 -14.15 -3.58 -1.64
C GLY A 141 -14.47 -3.64 -0.15
N GLY A 142 -15.10 -4.72 0.33
CA GLY A 142 -15.48 -4.86 1.76
C GLY A 142 -14.29 -4.93 2.73
N THR A 143 -13.23 -5.65 2.35
CA THR A 143 -11.99 -5.73 3.15
C THR A 143 -11.17 -4.45 3.05
N GLY A 144 -10.94 -3.96 1.82
CA GLY A 144 -10.15 -2.74 1.60
C GLY A 144 -10.75 -1.53 2.32
N SER A 145 -12.06 -1.32 2.19
CA SER A 145 -12.74 -0.18 2.83
C SER A 145 -13.03 -0.44 4.31
N GLY A 146 -13.65 -1.56 4.67
CA GLY A 146 -14.06 -1.84 6.05
C GLY A 146 -12.88 -2.12 6.96
N PHE A 147 -12.07 -3.13 6.63
CA PHE A 147 -10.94 -3.49 7.47
C PHE A 147 -9.81 -2.44 7.36
N GLY A 148 -9.62 -1.82 6.20
CA GLY A 148 -8.68 -0.70 6.03
C GLY A 148 -9.04 0.50 6.92
N SER A 149 -10.31 0.91 6.97
CA SER A 149 -10.78 1.95 7.90
C SER A 149 -10.53 1.58 9.36
N LEU A 150 -10.75 0.33 9.76
CA LEU A 150 -10.49 -0.12 11.13
C LEU A 150 -9.00 -0.03 11.49
N ILE A 151 -8.12 -0.46 10.58
CA ILE A 151 -6.67 -0.38 10.77
C ILE A 151 -6.22 1.08 10.84
N LEU A 152 -6.74 1.96 9.98
CA LEU A 152 -6.43 3.40 10.00
C LEU A 152 -6.77 4.02 11.35
N GLN A 153 -7.97 3.76 11.88
CA GLN A 153 -8.36 4.26 13.18
C GLN A 153 -7.40 3.76 14.27
N LYS A 154 -7.08 2.47 14.29
CA LYS A 154 -6.17 1.91 15.30
C LYS A 154 -4.75 2.46 15.19
N LEU A 155 -4.26 2.70 13.99
CA LEU A 155 -2.96 3.34 13.78
C LEU A 155 -2.94 4.78 14.26
N SER A 156 -4.01 5.56 14.01
CA SER A 156 -4.12 6.92 14.54
C SER A 156 -4.23 6.97 16.07
N GLU A 157 -4.82 5.96 16.69
CA GLU A 157 -4.91 5.83 18.15
C GLU A 157 -3.55 5.45 18.78
N GLU A 158 -2.81 4.52 18.18
CA GLU A 158 -1.53 4.02 18.72
C GLU A 158 -0.34 4.93 18.38
N TYR A 159 -0.37 5.59 17.21
CA TYR A 159 0.71 6.41 16.69
C TYR A 159 0.23 7.82 16.25
N PRO A 160 -0.30 8.64 17.18
CA PRO A 160 -0.92 9.93 16.84
C PRO A 160 0.05 10.96 16.24
N ASP A 161 1.34 10.87 16.56
CA ASP A 161 2.37 11.80 16.08
C ASP A 161 2.98 11.40 14.72
N ARG A 162 2.48 10.32 14.09
CA ARG A 162 3.02 9.78 12.84
C ARG A 162 2.10 10.10 11.68
N ILE A 163 2.70 10.40 10.53
CA ILE A 163 1.96 10.72 9.31
C ILE A 163 1.35 9.43 8.75
N ILE A 164 0.06 9.49 8.39
CA ILE A 164 -0.65 8.38 7.75
C ILE A 164 -1.04 8.82 6.34
N ASN A 165 -0.33 8.27 5.35
CA ASN A 165 -0.57 8.52 3.94
C ASN A 165 -1.35 7.37 3.34
N THR A 166 -2.46 7.67 2.69
CA THR A 166 -3.34 6.66 2.11
C THR A 166 -3.37 6.75 0.59
N TYR A 167 -3.25 5.60 -0.05
CA TYR A 167 -3.42 5.39 -1.48
C TYR A 167 -4.73 4.64 -1.67
N SER A 168 -5.79 5.39 -1.92
CA SER A 168 -7.16 4.89 -1.90
C SER A 168 -7.72 4.86 -3.31
N VAL A 169 -8.01 3.65 -3.79
CA VAL A 169 -8.66 3.46 -5.10
C VAL A 169 -10.16 3.69 -4.96
N ILE A 170 -10.65 4.73 -5.65
CA ILE A 170 -12.07 5.08 -5.71
C ILE A 170 -12.75 4.21 -6.77
N PRO A 171 -13.88 3.55 -6.42
CA PRO A 171 -14.64 2.75 -7.38
C PRO A 171 -15.33 3.63 -8.43
N SER A 172 -15.53 3.08 -9.64
CA SER A 172 -16.37 3.68 -10.67
C SER A 172 -17.39 2.67 -11.18
N ILE A 173 -18.62 3.16 -11.40
CA ILE A 173 -19.76 2.41 -11.94
C ILE A 173 -19.47 1.89 -13.36
N MET A 174 -18.60 2.58 -14.11
CA MET A 174 -18.27 2.19 -15.48
C MET A 174 -17.34 0.97 -15.55
N VAL A 175 -16.59 0.70 -14.47
CA VAL A 175 -15.55 -0.32 -14.43
C VAL A 175 -15.93 -1.49 -13.53
N SER A 176 -16.75 -1.28 -12.50
CA SER A 176 -17.12 -2.32 -11.54
C SER A 176 -18.56 -2.83 -11.70
N THR A 177 -18.74 -4.11 -11.41
CA THR A 177 -20.03 -4.81 -11.41
C THR A 177 -20.67 -4.90 -10.02
N VAL A 178 -20.00 -4.38 -8.98
CA VAL A 178 -20.46 -4.53 -7.59
C VAL A 178 -21.35 -3.35 -7.18
N VAL A 179 -22.64 -3.63 -7.00
CA VAL A 179 -23.67 -2.60 -6.72
C VAL A 179 -23.52 -1.92 -5.35
N VAL A 180 -22.78 -2.53 -4.41
CA VAL A 180 -22.61 -2.01 -3.04
C VAL A 180 -21.37 -1.14 -2.86
N GLU A 181 -20.54 -0.95 -3.89
CA GLU A 181 -19.33 -0.12 -3.81
C GLU A 181 -19.60 1.32 -3.38
N PRO A 182 -20.67 2.01 -3.83
CA PRO A 182 -20.94 3.36 -3.35
C PRO A 182 -21.16 3.44 -1.84
N TYR A 183 -21.82 2.43 -1.26
CA TYR A 183 -22.03 2.35 0.20
C TYR A 183 -20.69 2.15 0.93
N ASN A 184 -19.88 1.21 0.46
CA ASN A 184 -18.56 0.95 1.02
C ASN A 184 -17.65 2.18 0.93
N CYS A 185 -17.72 2.91 -0.19
CA CYS A 185 -16.92 4.10 -0.44
C CYS A 185 -17.28 5.23 0.52
N VAL A 186 -18.57 5.54 0.68
CA VAL A 186 -19.02 6.60 1.60
C VAL A 186 -18.63 6.29 3.05
N LEU A 187 -18.82 5.04 3.49
CA LEU A 187 -18.45 4.62 4.84
C LEU A 187 -16.93 4.66 5.06
N GLY A 188 -16.15 4.20 4.07
CA GLY A 188 -14.69 4.24 4.11
C GLY A 188 -14.13 5.66 4.10
N LEU A 189 -14.69 6.54 3.27
CA LEU A 189 -14.31 7.96 3.18
C LEU A 189 -14.53 8.69 4.50
N ASN A 190 -15.61 8.41 5.22
CA ASN A 190 -15.86 9.06 6.52
C ASN A 190 -14.70 8.85 7.49
N VAL A 191 -14.23 7.61 7.62
CA VAL A 191 -13.09 7.29 8.50
C VAL A 191 -11.78 7.82 7.92
N LEU A 192 -11.62 7.78 6.60
CA LEU A 192 -10.43 8.31 5.91
C LEU A 192 -10.22 9.80 6.21
N MET A 193 -11.30 10.61 6.13
CA MET A 193 -11.25 12.06 6.38
C MET A 193 -10.87 12.41 7.82
N GLU A 194 -11.20 11.55 8.78
CA GLU A 194 -10.91 11.79 10.20
C GLU A 194 -9.49 11.34 10.60
N THR A 195 -8.93 10.34 9.92
CA THR A 195 -7.73 9.63 10.38
C THR A 195 -6.50 9.79 9.48
N ALA A 196 -6.69 9.99 8.17
CA ALA A 196 -5.57 10.13 7.24
C ALA A 196 -5.01 11.55 7.27
N SER A 197 -3.68 11.67 7.33
CA SER A 197 -2.99 12.96 7.18
C SER A 197 -3.00 13.42 5.71
N GLU A 198 -2.84 12.46 4.81
CA GLU A 198 -2.86 12.68 3.36
C GLU A 198 -3.62 11.53 2.69
N ALA A 199 -4.51 11.87 1.76
CA ALA A 199 -5.29 10.91 1.01
C ALA A 199 -5.12 11.13 -0.50
N ILE A 200 -4.38 10.24 -1.14
CA ILE A 200 -4.23 10.19 -2.58
C ILE A 200 -5.34 9.32 -3.13
N CYS A 201 -6.33 9.99 -3.70
CA CYS A 201 -7.51 9.39 -4.31
C CYS A 201 -7.23 9.03 -5.77
N MET A 202 -7.27 7.74 -6.09
CA MET A 202 -7.04 7.22 -7.44
C MET A 202 -8.37 6.73 -8.01
N ASP A 203 -8.93 7.50 -8.94
CA ASP A 203 -10.17 7.13 -9.61
C ASP A 203 -9.92 6.11 -10.71
N ASN A 204 -10.54 4.93 -10.58
CA ASN A 204 -10.46 3.88 -11.60
C ASN A 204 -10.97 4.32 -12.97
N GLU A 205 -11.96 5.21 -13.04
CA GLU A 205 -12.47 5.74 -14.31
C GLU A 205 -11.42 6.59 -14.99
N ALA A 206 -10.84 7.55 -14.25
CA ALA A 206 -9.79 8.43 -14.77
C ALA A 206 -8.56 7.63 -15.22
N MET A 207 -8.15 6.61 -14.45
CA MET A 207 -7.03 5.74 -14.82
C MET A 207 -7.33 4.94 -16.09
N ASN A 208 -8.55 4.40 -16.21
CA ASN A 208 -8.99 3.67 -17.40
C ASN A 208 -9.06 4.59 -18.64
N ASP A 209 -9.55 5.81 -18.46
CA ASP A 209 -9.58 6.84 -19.49
C ASP A 209 -8.18 7.20 -19.97
N ILE A 210 -7.19 7.31 -19.08
CA ILE A 210 -5.79 7.55 -19.45
C ILE A 210 -5.25 6.37 -20.26
N CYS A 211 -5.51 5.13 -19.84
CA CYS A 211 -5.09 3.94 -20.59
C CYS A 211 -5.69 3.92 -22.01
N THR A 212 -6.96 4.29 -22.15
CA THR A 212 -7.66 4.23 -23.44
C THR A 212 -7.32 5.43 -24.34
N LYS A 213 -7.41 6.65 -23.82
CA LYS A 213 -7.26 7.90 -24.59
C LYS A 213 -5.79 8.25 -24.82
N THR A 214 -4.94 8.12 -23.81
CA THR A 214 -3.54 8.56 -23.86
C THR A 214 -2.60 7.43 -24.27
N LEU A 215 -2.68 6.27 -23.60
CA LEU A 215 -1.83 5.12 -23.92
C LEU A 215 -2.32 4.32 -25.13
N LYS A 216 -3.51 4.64 -25.66
CA LYS A 216 -4.12 4.01 -26.85
C LYS A 216 -4.28 2.49 -26.71
N ILE A 217 -4.55 2.01 -25.50
CA ILE A 217 -4.84 0.61 -25.22
C ILE A 217 -6.33 0.39 -25.48
N SER A 218 -6.68 -0.38 -26.51
CA SER A 218 -8.09 -0.55 -26.94
C SER A 218 -8.97 -1.24 -25.91
N PHE A 219 -8.40 -2.17 -25.13
CA PHE A 219 -9.09 -2.92 -24.06
C PHE A 219 -8.19 -3.00 -22.83
N PRO A 220 -8.18 -1.96 -21.98
CA PRO A 220 -7.35 -1.93 -20.80
C PRO A 220 -7.78 -3.00 -19.79
N THR A 221 -6.80 -3.75 -19.31
CA THR A 221 -6.99 -4.75 -18.26
C THR A 221 -6.75 -4.13 -16.88
N ILE A 222 -7.22 -4.80 -15.82
CA ILE A 222 -6.93 -4.40 -14.42
C ILE A 222 -5.41 -4.32 -14.19
N ARG A 223 -4.62 -5.16 -14.87
CA ARG A 223 -3.16 -5.13 -14.79
C ARG A 223 -2.58 -3.83 -15.34
N ASP A 224 -3.12 -3.30 -16.43
CA ASP A 224 -2.65 -2.07 -17.06
C ASP A 224 -2.98 -0.85 -16.18
N VAL A 225 -4.19 -0.82 -15.63
CA VAL A 225 -4.62 0.20 -14.66
C VAL A 225 -3.77 0.16 -13.39
N ASN A 226 -3.54 -1.02 -12.84
CA ASN A 226 -2.68 -1.18 -11.66
C ASN A 226 -1.24 -0.78 -11.93
N HIS A 227 -0.71 -1.01 -13.13
CA HIS A 227 0.62 -0.54 -13.52
C HIS A 227 0.69 0.99 -13.52
N LEU A 228 -0.34 1.67 -14.04
CA LEU A 228 -0.43 3.13 -14.02
C LEU A 228 -0.52 3.66 -12.58
N ILE A 229 -1.39 3.07 -11.75
CA ILE A 229 -1.50 3.40 -10.32
C ILE A 229 -0.15 3.25 -9.62
N CYS A 230 0.56 2.14 -9.83
CA CYS A 230 1.87 1.93 -9.22
C CYS A 230 2.92 2.93 -9.74
N SER A 231 2.82 3.37 -11.00
CA SER A 231 3.70 4.41 -11.56
C SER A 231 3.47 5.76 -10.85
N VAL A 232 2.22 6.08 -10.50
CA VAL A 232 1.91 7.28 -9.70
C VAL A 232 2.48 7.14 -8.29
N MET A 233 2.27 5.99 -7.62
CA MET A 233 2.79 5.74 -6.28
C MET A 233 4.32 5.82 -6.22
N THR A 234 5.01 5.23 -7.20
CA THR A 234 6.48 5.27 -7.29
C THR A 234 6.99 6.68 -7.57
N GLY A 235 6.28 7.46 -8.40
CA GLY A 235 6.58 8.86 -8.66
C GLY A 235 6.43 9.75 -7.41
N VAL A 236 5.32 9.61 -6.68
CA VAL A 236 5.08 10.34 -5.43
C VAL A 236 6.15 10.02 -4.38
N THR A 237 6.51 8.74 -4.25
CA THR A 237 7.51 8.29 -3.28
C THR A 237 8.96 8.48 -3.74
N ALA A 238 9.19 8.98 -4.95
CA ALA A 238 10.53 9.18 -5.50
C ALA A 238 11.34 10.22 -4.70
N CYS A 239 10.67 11.22 -4.11
CA CYS A 239 11.32 12.24 -3.26
C CYS A 239 11.95 11.63 -2.00
N PHE A 240 11.34 10.59 -1.43
CA PHE A 240 11.88 9.88 -0.27
C PHE A 240 13.08 9.00 -0.66
N ARG A 241 13.06 8.42 -1.86
CA ARG A 241 13.99 7.37 -2.29
C ARG A 241 15.21 7.89 -3.07
N CYS A 242 15.09 9.00 -3.79
CA CYS A 242 16.12 9.51 -4.69
C CYS A 242 16.64 10.89 -4.28
N LEU A 243 17.94 10.97 -3.97
CA LEU A 243 18.66 12.22 -3.63
C LEU A 243 18.79 13.25 -4.76
N ARG A 244 18.47 12.88 -6.00
CA ARG A 244 18.63 13.78 -7.17
C ARG A 244 17.57 14.88 -7.23
N LEU A 245 16.47 14.73 -6.49
CA LEU A 245 15.49 15.78 -6.28
C LEU A 245 16.05 16.67 -5.16
N GLN A 246 16.33 17.93 -5.46
CA GLN A 246 17.15 18.84 -4.64
C GLN A 246 16.57 19.23 -3.28
N GLU A 247 15.40 18.70 -2.91
CA GLU A 247 14.73 18.99 -1.65
C GLU A 247 14.65 17.73 -0.79
N ASN A 248 15.22 17.81 0.42
CA ASN A 248 15.05 16.79 1.46
C ASN A 248 13.60 16.86 1.98
N ILE A 249 12.66 16.35 1.19
CA ILE A 249 11.24 16.33 1.53
C ILE A 249 10.97 15.13 2.42
N ASP A 250 10.33 15.40 3.55
CA ASP A 250 9.75 14.40 4.45
C ASP A 250 8.26 14.30 4.24
N CYS A 251 7.66 13.22 4.71
CA CYS A 251 6.20 13.10 4.72
C CYS A 251 5.54 14.33 5.37
N ILE A 252 6.13 14.88 6.44
CA ILE A 252 5.61 16.09 7.10
C ILE A 252 5.69 17.32 6.18
N ASN A 253 6.82 17.53 5.49
CA ASN A 253 6.98 18.67 4.59
C ASN A 253 6.06 18.54 3.38
N MET A 254 5.91 17.32 2.85
CA MET A 254 4.98 17.02 1.76
C MET A 254 3.53 17.33 2.18
N CYS A 255 3.11 16.88 3.36
CA CYS A 255 1.78 17.22 3.87
C CYS A 255 1.63 18.72 4.14
N ALA A 256 2.67 19.41 4.61
CA ALA A 256 2.62 20.85 4.87
C ALA A 256 2.44 21.64 3.57
N GLU A 257 3.20 21.33 2.52
CA GLU A 257 3.15 22.03 1.24
C GLU A 257 1.85 21.79 0.46
N ILE A 258 1.22 20.61 0.60
CA ILE A 258 -0.07 20.31 -0.04
C ILE A 258 -1.23 21.06 0.64
N ASN A 259 -1.09 21.39 1.92
CA ASN A 259 -2.13 22.07 2.70
C ASN A 259 -2.06 23.62 2.63
N GLU A 260 -1.03 24.19 1.99
CA GLU A 260 -0.93 25.63 1.69
C GLU A 260 -1.64 26.01 0.38
#